data_AF-A0A937ZWZ6-F1
#
_entry.id   AF-A0A937ZWZ6-F1
#
_cell.length_a   1.000
_cell.length_b   1.000
_cell.length_c   1.000
_cell.angle_alpha   90.00
_cell.angle_beta   90.00
_cell.angle_gamma   90.00
#
_symmetry.space_group_name_H-M   'P 1'
#
loop_
_entity.id
_entity.type
_entity.pdbx_description
1 polymer ?
#
loop_
_entity_poly.entity_id
_entity_poly.type
_entity_poly.pdbx_seq_one_letter_code
_entity_poly.pdbx_strand_id
1 'polypeptide(L)' 'MSGGPARQLALDLGHRAAFGREDFLVAACNAAAVHWIDLWPGWPAPGLALWGAPASGKSHLAAVWQARA' A
#
# COMPACT_ATOMS: atom_id res chain seq x y z
N MET A 1 -19.31 43.87 6.55
CA MET A 1 -18.22 43.16 7.25
C MET A 1 -17.28 42.62 6.19
N SER A 2 -16.18 43.31 5.90
CA SER A 2 -15.21 42.87 4.87
C SER A 2 -14.18 41.96 5.52
N GLY A 3 -14.20 40.67 5.18
CA GLY A 3 -13.21 39.70 5.66
C GLY A 3 -11.92 39.82 4.85
N GLY A 4 -10.81 40.08 5.53
CA GLY A 4 -9.48 40.11 4.92
C GLY A 4 -9.08 38.73 4.36
N PRO A 5 -8.03 38.67 3.52
CA PRO A 5 -7.63 37.43 2.84
C PRO A 5 -7.35 36.32 3.84
N ALA A 6 -7.90 35.13 3.58
CA ALA A 6 -7.70 33.96 4.42
C ALA A 6 -6.20 33.62 4.48
N ARG A 7 -5.67 33.50 5.71
CA ARG A 7 -4.26 33.18 5.93
C ARG A 7 -3.99 31.72 5.54
N GLN A 8 -2.99 31.49 4.68
CA GLN A 8 -2.51 30.15 4.36
C GLN A 8 -1.93 29.48 5.61
N LEU A 9 -2.35 28.25 5.87
CA LEU A 9 -1.83 27.43 6.96
C LEU A 9 -0.68 26.57 6.44
N ALA A 10 0.46 26.60 7.14
CA ALA A 10 1.51 25.61 6.95
C ALA A 10 1.05 24.31 7.61
N LEU A 11 0.78 23.30 6.80
CA LEU A 11 0.42 21.97 7.27
C LEU A 11 1.68 21.11 7.28
N ASP A 12 2.06 20.60 8.45
CA ASP A 12 3.13 19.62 8.59
C ASP A 12 2.61 18.23 8.20
N LEU A 13 2.49 18.00 6.89
CA LEU A 13 2.07 16.73 6.31
C LEU A 13 3.27 15.82 6.10
N GLY A 14 3.90 15.40 7.20
CA GLY A 14 4.99 14.44 7.15
C GLY A 14 4.60 13.17 6.39
N HIS A 15 5.46 12.70 5.49
CA HIS A 15 5.26 11.43 4.78
C HIS A 15 5.73 10.27 5.67
N ARG A 16 4.82 9.67 6.44
CA ARG A 16 5.06 8.36 7.04
C ARG A 16 4.57 7.29 6.06
N ALA A 17 5.51 6.57 5.45
CA ALA A 17 5.15 5.42 4.64
C ALA A 17 4.59 4.32 5.57
N ALA A 18 3.33 3.94 5.32
CA ALA A 18 2.64 2.90 6.06
C ALA A 18 2.56 1.68 5.15
N PHE A 19 3.37 0.65 5.47
CA PHE A 19 3.50 -0.57 4.68
C PHE A 19 2.81 -1.77 5.36
N GLY A 20 1.89 -1.50 6.28
CA GLY A 20 1.04 -2.52 6.89
C GLY A 20 0.06 -3.10 5.88
N ARG A 21 -0.52 -4.26 6.23
CA ARG A 21 -1.54 -4.91 5.39
C ARG A 21 -2.80 -4.06 5.31
N GLU A 22 -3.14 -3.45 6.43
CA GLU A 22 -4.27 -2.55 6.67
C GLU A 22 -4.12 -1.22 5.90
N ASP A 23 -2.88 -0.83 5.58
CA ASP A 23 -2.57 0.37 4.81
C ASP A 23 -2.69 0.15 3.29
N PHE A 24 -2.88 -1.11 2.85
CA PHE A 24 -3.04 -1.43 1.45
C PHE A 24 -4.52 -1.39 1.02
N LEU A 25 -4.87 -0.44 0.15
CA LEU A 25 -6.22 -0.35 -0.40
C LEU A 25 -6.49 -1.53 -1.36
N VAL A 26 -7.33 -2.45 -0.93
CA VAL A 26 -7.77 -3.58 -1.75
C VAL A 26 -8.92 -3.13 -2.66
N ALA A 27 -8.78 -3.40 -3.96
CA ALA A 27 -9.78 -3.13 -4.99
C ALA A 27 -9.77 -4.26 -6.01
N ALA A 28 -10.78 -4.29 -6.89
CA ALA A 28 -10.91 -5.34 -7.91
C ALA A 28 -9.63 -5.51 -8.76
N CYS A 29 -8.90 -4.44 -9.02
CA CYS A 29 -7.67 -4.47 -9.82
C CYS A 29 -6.46 -5.13 -9.13
N ASN A 30 -6.47 -5.30 -7.81
CA ASN A 30 -5.33 -5.84 -7.05
C ASN A 30 -5.71 -7.00 -6.10
N ALA A 31 -7.00 -7.35 -6.01
CA ALA A 31 -7.49 -8.39 -5.11
C ALA A 31 -6.80 -9.75 -5.30
N ALA A 32 -6.50 -10.15 -6.54
CA ALA A 32 -5.79 -11.40 -6.83
C ALA A 32 -4.36 -11.38 -6.27
N ALA A 33 -3.63 -10.27 -6.43
CA ALA A 33 -2.28 -10.12 -5.89
C ALA A 33 -2.28 -10.18 -4.36
N VAL A 34 -3.23 -9.48 -3.74
CA VAL A 34 -3.43 -9.48 -2.28
C VAL A 34 -3.73 -10.89 -1.77
N HIS A 35 -4.62 -11.63 -2.44
CA HIS A 35 -4.96 -13.00 -2.07
C HIS A 35 -3.75 -13.92 -2.11
N TRP A 36 -2.91 -13.83 -3.15
CA TRP A 36 -1.67 -14.60 -3.21
C TRP A 36 -0.71 -14.26 -2.06
N ILE A 37 -0.58 -12.99 -1.68
CA ILE A 37 0.23 -12.58 -0.52
C ILE A 37 -0.36 -13.13 0.79
N ASP A 38 -1.68 -13.09 0.95
CA ASP A 38 -2.39 -13.60 2.14
C ASP A 38 -2.31 -15.15 2.27
N LEU A 39 -2.01 -15.87 1.19
CA LEU A 39 -1.88 -17.35 1.17
C LEU A 39 -0.57 -17.88 1.79
N TRP A 40 0.44 -17.04 2.01
CA TRP A 40 1.70 -17.47 2.65
C TRP A 40 1.43 -18.01 4.07
N PRO A 41 2.05 -19.15 4.50
CA PRO A 41 3.08 -19.95 3.82
C PRO A 41 2.56 -21.07 2.91
N GLY A 42 1.26 -21.14 2.65
CA GLY A 42 0.61 -22.19 1.85
C GLY A 42 0.79 -22.08 0.32
N TRP A 43 1.85 -21.42 -0.15
CA TRP A 43 2.13 -21.32 -1.57
C TRP A 43 2.46 -22.69 -2.18
N PRO A 44 1.99 -22.99 -3.41
CA PRO A 44 2.25 -24.27 -4.06
C PRO A 44 3.71 -24.41 -4.56
N ALA A 45 4.45 -23.30 -4.60
CA ALA A 45 5.83 -23.19 -5.05
C ALA A 45 6.64 -22.39 -4.01
N PRO A 46 7.97 -22.52 -3.97
CA PRO A 46 8.82 -21.84 -3.00
C PRO A 46 8.87 -20.31 -3.18
N GLY A 47 8.22 -19.76 -4.20
CA GLY A 47 8.18 -18.32 -4.44
C GLY A 47 6.96 -17.90 -5.26
N LEU A 48 6.71 -16.59 -5.23
CA LEU A 48 5.63 -15.92 -5.94
C LEU A 48 6.21 -14.78 -6.79
N ALA A 49 5.87 -14.73 -8.08
CA ALA A 49 6.23 -13.62 -8.95
C ALA A 49 5.07 -12.60 -9.02
N LEU A 50 5.33 -11.35 -8.63
CA LEU A 50 4.36 -10.26 -8.70
C LEU A 50 4.79 -9.22 -9.76
N TRP A 51 3.95 -9.02 -10.77
CA TRP A 51 4.21 -8.12 -11.90
C TRP A 51 3.07 -7.11 -12.08
N GLY A 52 3.41 -5.94 -12.64
CA GLY A 52 2.48 -4.85 -12.94
C GLY A 52 3.20 -3.55 -13.24
N ALA A 53 2.46 -2.56 -13.73
CA ALA A 53 2.97 -1.23 -14.07
C ALA A 53 3.68 -0.53 -12.89
N PRO A 54 4.53 0.50 -13.14
CA PRO A 54 5.05 1.36 -12.08
C PRO A 54 3.92 1.88 -11.18
N ALA A 55 4.21 2.05 -9.89
CA ALA A 55 3.25 2.51 -8.87
C ALA A 55 2.02 1.60 -8.62
N SER A 56 2.00 0.36 -9.11
CA SER A 56 0.89 -0.59 -8.89
C SER A 56 0.86 -1.28 -7.50
N GLY A 57 1.66 -0.81 -6.53
CA GLY A 57 1.67 -1.37 -5.17
C GLY A 57 2.56 -2.60 -4.93
N LYS A 58 3.40 -3.02 -5.90
CA LYS A 58 4.28 -4.20 -5.75
C LYS A 58 5.20 -4.16 -4.53
N SER A 59 5.87 -3.04 -4.30
CA SER A 59 6.78 -2.86 -3.17
C SER A 59 6.05 -2.88 -1.81
N HIS A 60 4.82 -2.36 -1.77
CA HIS A 60 3.97 -2.42 -0.58
C HIS A 60 3.59 -3.86 -0.26
N LEU A 61 3.12 -4.61 -1.26
CA LEU A 61 2.76 -6.02 -1.08
C LEU A 61 3.95 -6.89 -0.66
N ALA A 62 5.15 -6.61 -1.18
CA ALA A 62 6.38 -7.26 -0.72
C ALA A 62 6.70 -6.95 0.76
N ALA A 63 6.53 -5.71 1.19
CA ALA A 63 6.73 -5.30 2.59
C ALA A 63 5.70 -5.97 3.53
N VAL A 64 4.44 -6.08 3.09
CA VAL A 64 3.39 -6.80 3.82
C VAL A 64 3.74 -8.27 4.00
N TRP A 65 4.23 -8.93 2.96
CA TRP A 65 4.69 -10.31 3.06
C TRP A 65 5.89 -10.42 4.01
N GLN A 66 6.89 -9.56 3.88
CA GLN A 66 8.08 -9.54 4.75
C GLN A 66 7.72 -9.37 6.23
N ALA A 67 6.73 -8.53 6.56
CA ALA A 67 6.30 -8.33 7.94
C ALA A 67 5.57 -9.54 8.54
N ARG A 68 5.11 -10.48 7.70
CA ARG A 68 4.36 -11.68 8.11
C ARG A 68 5.15 -12.98 8.05
N ALA A 69 6.16 -13.05 7.19
CA ALA A 69 7.00 -14.23 6.96
C ALA A 69 7.98 -14.45 8.11
#